data_AF-A0A382ENB8-F1
#
_entry.id   AF-A0A382ENB8-F1
#
_cell.length_a   1.000
_cell.length_b   1.000
_cell.length_c   1.000
_cell.angle_alpha   90.00
_cell.angle_beta   90.00
_cell.angle_gamma   90.00
#
_symmetry.space_group_name_H-M   'P 1'
#
loop_
_entity.id
_entity.type
_entity.pdbx_description
1 polymer ?
#
loop_
_entity_poly.entity_id
_entity_poly.type
_entity_poly.pdbx_seq_one_letter_code
_entity_poly.pdbx_strand_id
1 'polypeptide(L)'
;VAVPEERLHDQEEEQPAERTLFGDPDDPYQPGFNRKTIWACLFVGFIMMPGSIYLSLVTGGQTGAADWVTVILFLEIAKRSLVKLTRQEIIILYWAAAGLAAAGNALNNGVTGGPFAHLIWEQYFIQAPESTGLAQFIPSWVVPPPGSEALADRTFFHSDWFIPISVLTAVTVLFTVNSLSMGYFLFRVTSDVERLPFPLAAVQAGGATALAETSSKTEGWRWRAFSIGTVIGVSWGLIYVMIPILSSTFLV
;
A
#
# COMPACT_ATOMS: atom_id res chain seq x y z
N VAL A 1 43.59 -15.52 -2.51
CA VAL A 1 43.74 -14.36 -3.44
C VAL A 1 43.44 -13.14 -2.62
N ALA A 2 44.47 -12.37 -2.26
CA ALA A 2 44.32 -11.18 -1.43
C ALA A 2 43.52 -10.13 -2.21
N VAL A 3 42.42 -9.65 -1.63
CA VAL A 3 41.65 -8.53 -2.18
C VAL A 3 42.51 -7.27 -2.00
N PRO A 4 42.74 -6.45 -3.05
CA PRO A 4 43.56 -5.24 -2.93
C PRO A 4 42.96 -4.26 -1.92
N GLU A 5 43.79 -3.70 -1.03
CA GLU A 5 43.39 -2.74 0.03
C GLU A 5 42.71 -1.47 -0.53
N GLU A 6 42.97 -1.08 -1.78
CA GLU A 6 42.26 0.02 -2.44
C GLU A 6 40.74 -0.23 -2.55
N ARG A 7 40.31 -1.49 -2.74
CA ARG A 7 38.87 -1.81 -2.79
C ARG A 7 38.18 -1.77 -1.44
N LEU A 8 38.92 -1.77 -0.33
CA LEU A 8 38.35 -1.64 1.02
C LEU A 8 38.11 -0.16 1.37
N HIS A 9 38.98 0.76 0.91
CA HIS A 9 38.81 2.19 1.17
C HIS A 9 37.71 2.83 0.33
N ASP A 10 37.50 2.41 -0.92
CA ASP A 10 36.36 2.88 -1.72
C ASP A 10 35.00 2.45 -1.12
N GLN A 11 34.97 1.29 -0.44
CA GLN A 11 33.78 0.82 0.27
C GLN A 11 33.50 1.61 1.56
N GLU A 12 34.52 2.19 2.20
CA GLU A 12 34.37 2.98 3.43
C GLU A 12 33.85 4.40 3.14
N GLU A 13 34.17 5.00 1.98
CA GLU A 13 33.70 6.35 1.61
C GLU A 13 32.28 6.38 1.01
N GLU A 14 31.78 5.28 0.43
CA GLU A 14 30.38 5.16 -0.01
C GLU A 14 29.41 4.76 1.13
N GLN A 15 29.93 4.17 2.21
CA GLN A 15 29.16 3.78 3.40
C GLN A 15 28.49 4.88 4.25
N PRO A 16 28.94 6.16 4.31
CA PRO A 16 28.34 7.14 5.21
C PRO A 16 26.94 7.59 4.75
N ALA A 17 26.67 7.60 3.44
CA ALA A 17 25.34 7.90 2.90
C ALA A 17 24.33 6.76 3.15
N GLU A 18 24.80 5.51 3.11
CA GLU A 18 23.96 4.34 3.37
C GLU A 18 23.71 4.14 4.88
N ARG A 19 24.72 4.34 5.73
CA ARG A 19 24.59 4.32 7.20
C ARG A 19 23.64 5.40 7.72
N THR A 20 23.61 6.58 7.10
CA THR A 20 22.68 7.65 7.49
C THR A 20 21.23 7.39 7.09
N LEU A 21 20.97 6.47 6.16
CA LEU A 21 19.63 6.15 5.66
C LEU A 21 18.85 5.20 6.58
N PHE A 22 19.53 4.24 7.22
CA PHE A 22 18.88 3.25 8.09
C PHE A 22 18.79 3.67 9.57
N GLY A 23 19.35 4.84 9.92
CA GLY A 23 19.62 5.20 11.31
C GLY A 23 20.97 4.64 11.76
N ASP A 24 21.47 5.14 12.89
CA ASP A 24 22.70 4.61 13.46
C ASP A 24 22.46 3.12 13.79
N PRO A 25 23.29 2.17 13.32
CA PRO A 25 23.16 0.75 13.71
C PRO A 25 23.11 0.55 15.23
N ASP A 26 23.64 1.51 15.98
CA ASP A 26 23.66 1.54 17.45
C ASP A 26 22.40 2.17 18.08
N ASP A 27 21.44 2.67 17.27
CA ASP A 27 20.17 3.18 17.79
C ASP A 27 19.35 2.03 18.42
N PRO A 28 18.88 2.19 19.67
CA PRO A 28 18.09 1.15 20.32
C PRO A 28 16.78 0.90 19.57
N TYR A 29 16.41 -0.38 19.46
CA TYR A 29 15.15 -0.80 18.86
C TYR A 29 13.96 -0.10 19.52
N GLN A 30 13.10 0.52 18.70
CA GLN A 30 11.84 1.11 19.14
C GLN A 30 10.66 0.35 18.55
N PRO A 31 9.62 0.04 19.36
CA PRO A 31 8.43 -0.64 18.85
C PRO A 31 7.59 0.29 17.97
N GLY A 32 7.30 -0.13 16.74
CA GLY A 32 6.36 0.58 15.86
C GLY A 32 4.89 0.21 16.09
N PHE A 33 4.63 -1.01 16.59
CA PHE A 33 3.27 -1.48 16.80
C PHE A 33 2.72 -1.00 18.14
N ASN A 34 1.76 -0.07 18.09
CA ASN A 34 1.10 0.46 19.28
C ASN A 34 -0.32 0.93 18.97
N ARG A 35 -0.98 1.56 19.97
CA ARG A 35 -2.35 2.04 19.83
C ARG A 35 -2.53 3.09 18.73
N LYS A 36 -1.54 3.93 18.46
CA LYS A 36 -1.61 4.92 17.35
C LYS A 36 -1.65 4.19 16.01
N THR A 37 -0.82 3.17 15.85
CA THR A 37 -0.74 2.36 14.63
C THR A 37 -2.03 1.57 14.41
N ILE A 38 -2.68 1.07 15.47
CA ILE A 38 -4.01 0.44 15.37
C ILE A 38 -5.05 1.42 14.82
N TRP A 39 -5.12 2.63 15.36
CA TRP A 39 -6.01 3.68 14.83
C TRP A 39 -5.68 4.05 13.38
N ALA A 40 -4.40 4.04 13.03
CA ALA A 40 -3.95 4.27 11.66
C ALA A 40 -4.44 3.17 10.71
N CYS A 41 -4.31 1.90 11.09
CA CYS A 41 -4.82 0.78 10.29
C CYS A 41 -6.36 0.82 10.16
N LEU A 42 -7.08 1.21 11.21
CA LEU A 42 -8.54 1.40 11.14
C LEU A 42 -8.91 2.54 10.18
N PHE A 43 -8.16 3.64 10.18
CA PHE A 43 -8.34 4.72 9.22
C PHE A 43 -8.12 4.23 7.77
N VAL A 44 -7.05 3.47 7.52
CA VAL A 44 -6.79 2.89 6.20
C VAL A 44 -7.93 1.96 5.79
N GLY A 45 -8.36 1.05 6.66
CA GLY A 45 -9.37 0.05 6.35
C GLY A 45 -10.79 0.60 6.19
N PHE A 46 -11.25 1.49 7.07
CA PHE A 46 -12.64 1.95 7.05
C PHE A 46 -12.88 3.22 6.24
N ILE A 47 -11.87 4.07 6.07
CA ILE A 47 -12.02 5.35 5.38
C ILE A 47 -11.36 5.30 4.00
N MET A 48 -10.08 4.91 3.95
CA MET A 48 -9.33 4.97 2.70
C MET A 48 -9.69 3.82 1.76
N MET A 49 -9.94 2.62 2.28
CA MET A 49 -10.30 1.47 1.45
C MET A 49 -11.58 1.68 0.64
N PRO A 50 -12.73 2.03 1.23
CA PRO A 50 -13.94 2.27 0.43
C PRO A 50 -13.76 3.44 -0.55
N GLY A 51 -13.04 4.50 -0.15
CA GLY A 51 -12.75 5.64 -1.02
C GLY A 51 -11.89 5.27 -2.23
N SER A 52 -10.87 4.43 -2.03
CA SER A 52 -9.99 3.96 -3.10
C SER A 52 -10.69 3.02 -4.08
N ILE A 53 -11.58 2.14 -3.59
CA ILE A 53 -12.42 1.28 -4.43
C ILE A 53 -13.31 2.15 -5.30
N TYR A 54 -14.02 3.10 -4.71
CA TYR A 54 -14.90 4.00 -5.45
C TYR A 54 -14.13 4.77 -6.54
N LEU A 55 -13.00 5.38 -6.17
CA LEU A 55 -12.19 6.12 -7.13
C LEU A 55 -11.66 5.22 -8.25
N SER A 56 -11.23 4.00 -7.93
CA SER A 56 -10.75 3.04 -8.93
C SER A 56 -11.85 2.62 -9.90
N LEU A 57 -13.08 2.43 -9.43
CA LEU A 57 -14.23 2.11 -10.28
C LEU A 57 -14.64 3.30 -11.18
N VAL A 58 -14.63 4.53 -10.66
CA VAL A 58 -14.98 5.73 -11.43
C VAL A 58 -13.92 6.06 -12.48
N THR A 59 -12.64 5.87 -12.15
CA THR A 59 -11.52 6.15 -13.06
C THR A 59 -11.19 4.99 -13.99
N GLY A 60 -11.83 3.83 -13.81
CA GLY A 60 -11.68 2.65 -14.67
C GLY A 60 -10.36 1.91 -14.49
N GLY A 61 -9.66 2.06 -13.35
CA GLY A 61 -8.39 1.39 -13.15
C GLY A 61 -7.59 1.80 -11.93
N GLN A 62 -6.31 1.45 -11.96
CA GLN A 62 -5.42 1.56 -10.82
C GLN A 62 -4.97 3.00 -10.56
N THR A 63 -5.29 3.55 -9.39
CA THR A 63 -4.76 4.86 -8.96
C THR A 63 -3.51 4.65 -8.10
N GLY A 64 -2.36 4.41 -8.76
CA GLY A 64 -1.08 4.06 -8.11
C GLY A 64 -0.50 5.09 -7.12
N ALA A 65 -1.19 6.20 -6.86
CA ALA A 65 -0.82 7.22 -5.86
C ALA A 65 -1.62 7.12 -4.54
N ALA A 66 -2.65 6.26 -4.46
CA ALA A 66 -3.58 6.22 -3.34
C ALA A 66 -2.89 5.93 -1.99
N ASP A 67 -1.86 5.08 -1.98
CA ASP A 67 -1.19 4.67 -0.75
C ASP A 67 -0.39 5.81 -0.12
N TRP A 68 0.40 6.53 -0.92
CA TRP A 68 1.19 7.65 -0.44
C TRP A 68 0.29 8.79 0.04
N VAL A 69 -0.80 9.07 -0.69
CA VAL A 69 -1.80 10.05 -0.26
C VAL A 69 -2.42 9.64 1.08
N THR A 70 -2.69 8.35 1.29
CA THR A 70 -3.19 7.82 2.56
C THR A 70 -2.22 8.10 3.71
N VAL A 71 -0.94 7.77 3.53
CA VAL A 71 0.09 8.04 4.56
C VAL A 71 0.19 9.53 4.85
N ILE A 72 0.20 10.39 3.82
CA ILE A 72 0.29 11.85 3.95
C ILE A 72 -0.93 12.41 4.69
N LEU A 73 -2.15 12.02 4.31
CA LEU A 73 -3.38 12.50 4.95
C LEU A 73 -3.41 12.11 6.44
N PHE A 74 -3.05 10.88 6.77
CA PHE A 74 -2.99 10.45 8.16
C PHE A 74 -1.92 11.21 8.95
N LEU A 75 -0.74 11.42 8.36
CA LEU A 75 0.32 12.23 8.97
C LEU A 75 -0.16 13.67 9.24
N GLU A 76 -0.91 14.27 8.32
CA GLU A 76 -1.46 15.62 8.49
C GLU A 76 -2.54 15.66 9.58
N ILE A 77 -3.40 14.65 9.66
CA ILE A 77 -4.37 14.53 10.76
C ILE A 77 -3.63 14.39 12.09
N ALA A 78 -2.64 13.51 12.18
CA ALA A 78 -1.85 13.29 13.40
C ALA A 78 -1.14 14.58 13.85
N LYS A 79 -0.51 15.31 12.92
CA LYS A 79 0.12 16.61 13.19
C LYS A 79 -0.88 17.63 13.73
N ARG A 80 -2.07 17.72 13.14
CA ARG A 80 -3.15 18.64 13.59
C ARG A 80 -3.72 18.24 14.96
N SER A 81 -3.73 16.95 15.26
CA SER A 81 -4.08 16.42 16.59
C SER A 81 -2.92 16.48 17.60
N LEU A 82 -1.82 17.17 17.26
CA LEU A 82 -0.61 17.30 18.10
C LEU A 82 0.05 15.97 18.47
N VAL A 83 -0.20 14.92 17.69
CA VAL A 83 0.41 13.60 17.85
C VAL A 83 1.66 13.51 16.99
N LYS A 84 2.80 13.20 17.61
CA LYS A 84 4.05 12.88 16.90
C LYS A 84 4.10 11.39 16.60
N LEU A 85 4.45 11.06 15.36
CA LEU A 85 4.64 9.69 14.90
C LEU A 85 6.14 9.38 14.75
N THR A 86 6.59 8.24 15.25
CA THR A 86 7.96 7.75 15.09
C THR A 86 8.16 7.14 13.71
N ARG A 87 9.42 6.96 13.29
CA ARG A 87 9.77 6.34 12.01
C ARG A 87 9.14 4.94 11.86
N GLN A 88 9.15 4.15 12.94
CA GLN A 88 8.61 2.79 12.96
C GLN A 88 7.08 2.77 12.85
N GLU A 89 6.39 3.69 13.52
CA GLU A 89 4.94 3.86 13.38
C GLU A 89 4.56 4.23 11.93
N ILE A 90 5.34 5.10 11.29
CA ILE A 90 5.14 5.53 9.90
C ILE A 90 5.39 4.40 8.91
N ILE A 91 6.42 3.57 9.14
CA ILE A 91 6.68 2.40 8.31
C ILE A 91 5.50 1.42 8.36
N ILE A 92 4.93 1.13 9.53
CA ILE A 92 3.77 0.23 9.60
C ILE A 92 2.56 0.83 8.88
N LEU A 93 2.32 2.12 9.04
CA LEU A 93 1.27 2.81 8.28
C LEU A 93 1.51 2.73 6.78
N TYR A 94 2.75 2.88 6.32
CA TYR A 94 3.11 2.73 4.92
C TYR A 94 2.79 1.31 4.41
N TRP A 95 3.14 0.27 5.16
CA TRP A 95 2.79 -1.11 4.79
C TRP A 95 1.28 -1.36 4.80
N ALA A 96 0.55 -0.79 5.77
CA ALA A 96 -0.91 -0.88 5.80
C ALA A 96 -1.53 -0.18 4.58
N ALA A 97 -1.04 1.00 4.23
CA ALA A 97 -1.46 1.74 3.05
C ALA A 97 -1.08 1.04 1.74
N ALA A 98 0.09 0.39 1.67
CA ALA A 98 0.51 -0.41 0.51
C ALA A 98 -0.44 -1.58 0.23
N GLY A 99 -1.08 -2.11 1.28
CA GLY A 99 -2.16 -3.09 1.14
C GLY A 99 -3.40 -2.56 0.40
N LEU A 100 -3.50 -1.24 0.20
CA LEU A 100 -4.57 -0.60 -0.55
C LEU A 100 -4.34 -0.65 -2.07
N ALA A 101 -3.11 -0.38 -2.52
CA ALA A 101 -2.74 -0.56 -3.92
C ALA A 101 -2.61 -2.02 -4.34
N ALA A 102 -2.54 -2.95 -3.39
CA ALA A 102 -2.63 -4.36 -3.73
C ALA A 102 -3.91 -4.60 -4.53
N ALA A 103 -3.74 -4.89 -5.84
CA ALA A 103 -4.85 -5.27 -6.70
C ALA A 103 -5.54 -6.48 -6.07
N GLY A 104 -6.87 -6.53 -6.11
CA GLY A 104 -7.63 -7.69 -5.65
C GLY A 104 -7.01 -8.96 -6.23
N ASN A 105 -6.35 -9.75 -5.37
CA ASN A 105 -5.29 -10.72 -5.72
C ASN A 105 -5.70 -11.88 -6.64
N ALA A 106 -6.94 -11.93 -7.13
CA ALA A 106 -7.41 -13.09 -7.88
C ALA A 106 -7.28 -12.97 -9.41
N LEU A 107 -7.34 -11.79 -10.03
CA LEU A 107 -7.51 -11.72 -11.50
C LEU A 107 -6.94 -10.46 -12.20
N ASN A 108 -6.17 -9.60 -11.53
CA ASN A 108 -5.72 -8.32 -12.13
C ASN A 108 -6.89 -7.51 -12.74
N ASN A 109 -8.04 -7.48 -12.07
CA ASN A 109 -9.26 -6.80 -12.55
C ASN A 109 -9.14 -5.27 -12.66
N GLY A 110 -7.96 -4.69 -12.46
CA GLY A 110 -7.71 -3.24 -12.49
C GLY A 110 -8.31 -2.45 -11.31
N VAL A 111 -9.14 -3.08 -10.48
CA VAL A 111 -9.76 -2.44 -9.31
C VAL A 111 -8.79 -2.42 -8.12
N THR A 112 -8.55 -1.22 -7.62
CA THR A 112 -7.69 -0.91 -6.47
C THR A 112 -8.54 -0.79 -5.21
N GLY A 113 -7.95 -1.05 -4.05
CA GLY A 113 -8.63 -0.95 -2.76
C GLY A 113 -8.52 -2.19 -1.91
N GLY A 114 -7.40 -2.90 -2.06
CA GLY A 114 -7.04 -4.04 -1.23
C GLY A 114 -7.94 -5.26 -1.38
N PRO A 115 -7.88 -6.18 -0.40
CA PRO A 115 -8.52 -7.49 -0.49
C PRO A 115 -10.05 -7.44 -0.70
N PHE A 116 -10.73 -6.44 -0.14
CA PHE A 116 -12.20 -6.34 -0.25
C PHE A 116 -12.67 -5.87 -1.64
N ALA A 117 -11.82 -5.19 -2.41
CA ALA A 117 -12.14 -4.80 -3.79
C ALA A 117 -12.43 -6.04 -4.66
N HIS A 118 -11.76 -7.16 -4.37
CA HIS A 118 -12.03 -8.44 -5.02
C HIS A 118 -13.45 -8.95 -4.76
N LEU A 119 -13.94 -8.88 -3.52
CA LEU A 119 -15.29 -9.36 -3.18
C LEU A 119 -16.39 -8.56 -3.89
N ILE A 120 -16.17 -7.26 -4.08
CA ILE A 120 -17.10 -6.40 -4.83
C ILE A 120 -17.16 -6.83 -6.30
N TRP A 121 -16.01 -7.16 -6.89
CA TRP A 121 -15.96 -7.68 -8.24
C TRP A 121 -16.68 -9.02 -8.36
N GLU A 122 -16.43 -9.97 -7.46
CA GLU A 122 -17.09 -11.28 -7.49
C GLU A 122 -18.61 -11.15 -7.31
N GLN A 123 -19.06 -10.27 -6.41
CA GLN A 123 -20.47 -9.94 -6.22
C GLN A 123 -21.11 -9.41 -7.52
N TYR A 124 -20.41 -8.53 -8.25
CA TYR A 124 -20.88 -8.01 -9.53
C TYR A 124 -20.90 -9.11 -10.60
N PHE A 125 -19.80 -9.87 -10.69
CA PHE A 125 -19.61 -10.88 -11.71
C PHE A 125 -20.71 -11.93 -11.67
N ILE A 126 -21.01 -12.53 -10.51
CA ILE A 126 -22.04 -13.58 -10.38
C ILE A 126 -23.47 -13.09 -10.67
N GLN A 127 -23.72 -11.78 -10.58
CA GLN A 127 -25.01 -11.16 -10.88
C GLN A 127 -25.10 -10.64 -12.32
N ALA A 128 -23.98 -10.60 -13.05
CA ALA A 128 -23.96 -10.10 -14.42
C ALA A 128 -24.72 -11.06 -15.35
N PRO A 129 -25.55 -10.56 -16.29
CA PRO A 129 -26.27 -11.40 -17.25
C PRO A 129 -25.37 -12.37 -18.01
N GLU A 130 -24.16 -11.92 -18.35
CA GLU A 130 -23.14 -12.70 -19.07
C GLU A 130 -22.61 -13.89 -18.27
N SER A 131 -22.70 -13.83 -16.94
CA SER A 131 -22.22 -14.89 -16.05
C SER A 131 -23.28 -15.97 -15.77
N THR A 132 -24.53 -15.80 -16.20
CA THR A 132 -25.66 -16.66 -15.79
C THR A 132 -25.39 -18.15 -16.03
N GLY A 133 -24.69 -18.50 -17.13
CA GLY A 133 -24.29 -19.88 -17.44
C GLY A 133 -23.14 -20.42 -16.58
N LEU A 134 -22.32 -19.52 -16.02
CA LEU A 134 -21.16 -19.81 -15.17
C LEU A 134 -21.47 -19.74 -13.68
N ALA A 135 -22.46 -18.95 -13.27
CA ALA A 135 -22.79 -18.67 -11.87
C ALA A 135 -23.02 -19.95 -11.04
N GLN A 136 -23.61 -20.98 -11.65
CA GLN A 136 -23.82 -22.29 -11.01
C GLN A 136 -22.53 -23.06 -10.67
N PHE A 137 -21.41 -22.75 -11.33
CA PHE A 137 -20.12 -23.38 -11.09
C PHE A 137 -19.26 -22.60 -10.10
N ILE A 138 -19.66 -21.39 -9.73
CA ILE A 138 -18.93 -20.56 -8.78
C ILE A 138 -19.23 -21.07 -7.35
N PRO A 139 -18.21 -21.52 -6.60
CA PRO A 139 -18.42 -22.03 -5.26
C PRO A 139 -18.86 -20.94 -4.28
N SER A 140 -19.69 -21.31 -3.31
CA SER A 140 -20.18 -20.39 -2.26
C SER A 140 -19.11 -19.82 -1.33
N TRP A 141 -17.90 -20.41 -1.32
CA TRP A 141 -16.76 -19.89 -0.57
C TRP A 141 -16.03 -18.74 -1.29
N VAL A 142 -16.30 -18.51 -2.59
CA VAL A 142 -15.78 -17.37 -3.34
C VAL A 142 -16.69 -16.15 -3.17
N VAL A 143 -18.00 -16.36 -3.33
CA VAL A 143 -19.04 -15.32 -3.28
C VAL A 143 -20.36 -15.97 -2.86
N PRO A 144 -21.26 -15.24 -2.16
CA PRO A 144 -22.59 -15.74 -1.88
C PRO A 144 -23.33 -16.18 -3.15
N PRO A 145 -24.19 -17.21 -3.07
CA PRO A 145 -24.92 -17.72 -4.23
C PRO A 145 -25.90 -16.68 -4.81
N PRO A 146 -26.22 -16.76 -6.11
CA PRO A 146 -27.15 -15.84 -6.74
C PRO A 146 -28.53 -15.92 -6.07
N GLY A 147 -29.11 -14.76 -5.75
CA GLY A 147 -30.39 -14.67 -5.03
C GLY A 147 -30.27 -14.70 -3.49
N SER A 148 -29.06 -14.78 -2.91
CA SER A 148 -28.85 -14.56 -1.48
C SER A 148 -29.26 -13.13 -1.07
N GLU A 149 -29.86 -13.00 0.12
CA GLU A 149 -30.19 -11.72 0.74
C GLU A 149 -28.95 -10.82 0.89
N ALA A 150 -27.77 -11.42 1.07
CA ALA A 150 -26.50 -10.70 1.13
C ALA A 150 -26.21 -9.87 -0.13
N LEU A 151 -26.53 -10.43 -1.30
CA LEU A 151 -26.31 -9.78 -2.58
C LEU A 151 -27.39 -8.74 -2.87
N ALA A 152 -28.64 -9.04 -2.46
CA ALA A 152 -29.78 -8.13 -2.62
C ALA A 152 -29.62 -6.86 -1.79
N ASP A 153 -29.23 -7.00 -0.52
CA ASP A 153 -29.05 -5.89 0.43
C ASP A 153 -27.71 -5.16 0.24
N ARG A 154 -26.83 -5.68 -0.62
CA ARG A 154 -25.48 -5.13 -0.90
C ARG A 154 -24.68 -4.87 0.38
N THR A 155 -24.74 -5.81 1.31
CA THR A 155 -24.11 -5.71 2.63
C THR A 155 -23.10 -6.82 2.84
N PHE A 156 -21.93 -6.48 3.39
CA PHE A 156 -20.91 -7.45 3.82
C PHE A 156 -21.18 -8.03 5.21
N PHE A 157 -22.20 -7.54 5.92
CA PHE A 157 -22.52 -7.96 7.29
C PHE A 157 -23.47 -9.17 7.36
N HIS A 158 -23.84 -9.76 6.22
CA HIS A 158 -24.65 -10.97 6.17
C HIS A 158 -23.80 -12.23 6.44
N SER A 159 -24.40 -13.27 7.04
CA SER A 159 -23.70 -14.51 7.37
C SER A 159 -23.07 -15.22 6.16
N ASP A 160 -23.68 -15.08 4.99
CA ASP A 160 -23.21 -15.70 3.75
C ASP A 160 -21.83 -15.17 3.31
N TRP A 161 -21.46 -13.95 3.74
CA TRP A 161 -20.14 -13.39 3.48
C TRP A 161 -19.06 -13.91 4.43
N PHE A 162 -19.42 -14.58 5.52
CA PHE A 162 -18.46 -15.04 6.52
C PHE A 162 -17.42 -15.99 5.92
N ILE A 163 -17.86 -16.97 5.13
CA ILE A 163 -16.96 -17.92 4.49
C ILE A 163 -16.04 -17.21 3.47
N PRO A 164 -16.54 -16.45 2.48
CA PRO A 164 -15.68 -15.70 1.56
C PRO A 164 -14.68 -14.75 2.25
N ILE A 165 -15.12 -13.98 3.24
CA ILE A 165 -14.25 -13.05 3.97
C ILE A 165 -13.17 -13.82 4.75
N SER A 166 -13.52 -14.96 5.36
CA SER A 166 -12.55 -15.78 6.09
C SER A 166 -11.49 -16.37 5.17
N VAL A 167 -11.87 -16.86 3.98
CA VAL A 167 -10.94 -17.39 2.97
C VAL A 167 -10.05 -16.27 2.45
N LEU A 168 -10.62 -15.12 2.09
CA LEU A 168 -9.87 -13.93 1.68
C LEU A 168 -8.83 -13.53 2.72
N THR A 169 -9.24 -13.45 3.99
CA THR A 169 -8.36 -13.07 5.10
C THR A 169 -7.24 -14.10 5.27
N ALA A 170 -7.56 -15.40 5.24
CA ALA A 170 -6.57 -16.46 5.35
C ALA A 170 -5.55 -16.41 4.21
N VAL A 171 -6.01 -16.26 2.95
CA VAL A 171 -5.14 -16.13 1.78
C VAL A 171 -4.26 -14.89 1.88
N THR A 172 -4.81 -13.76 2.32
CA THR A 172 -4.04 -12.51 2.50
C THR A 172 -2.95 -12.66 3.56
N VAL A 173 -3.25 -13.32 4.68
CA VAL A 173 -2.27 -13.61 5.73
C VAL A 173 -1.19 -14.56 5.20
N LEU A 174 -1.57 -15.64 4.52
CA LEU A 174 -0.61 -16.58 3.92
C LEU A 174 0.29 -15.90 2.90
N PHE A 175 -0.27 -15.04 2.04
CA PHE A 175 0.50 -14.29 1.06
C PHE A 175 1.46 -13.30 1.72
N THR A 176 1.02 -12.64 2.80
CA THR A 176 1.87 -11.74 3.59
C THR A 176 3.02 -12.51 4.25
N VAL A 177 2.74 -13.65 4.87
CA VAL A 177 3.76 -14.51 5.47
C VAL A 177 4.74 -15.02 4.41
N ASN A 178 4.24 -15.45 3.26
CA ASN A 178 5.07 -15.89 2.13
C ASN A 178 5.97 -14.75 1.62
N SER A 179 5.40 -13.56 1.41
CA SER A 179 6.14 -12.38 0.94
C SER A 179 7.24 -11.97 1.92
N LEU A 180 6.93 -11.89 3.22
CA LEU A 180 7.91 -11.59 4.26
C LEU A 180 9.00 -12.66 4.37
N SER A 181 8.62 -13.94 4.30
CA SER A 181 9.57 -15.06 4.38
C SER A 181 10.50 -15.08 3.17
N MET A 182 9.95 -14.85 1.96
CA MET A 182 10.73 -14.76 0.73
C MET A 182 11.66 -13.55 0.75
N GLY A 183 11.17 -12.40 1.21
CA GLY A 183 11.99 -11.19 1.37
C GLY A 183 13.16 -11.42 2.34
N TYR A 184 12.89 -12.07 3.48
CA TYR A 184 13.95 -12.43 4.44
C TYR A 184 14.94 -13.45 3.88
N PHE A 185 14.45 -14.45 3.15
CA PHE A 185 15.31 -15.44 2.50
C PHE A 185 16.25 -14.77 1.48
N LEU A 186 15.71 -13.92 0.60
CA LEU A 186 16.51 -13.16 -0.35
C LEU A 186 17.51 -12.25 0.35
N PHE A 187 17.11 -11.58 1.44
CA PHE A 187 18.00 -10.78 2.27
C PHE A 187 19.18 -11.62 2.79
N ARG A 188 18.93 -12.81 3.32
CA ARG A 188 19.98 -13.73 3.79
C ARG A 188 20.90 -14.19 2.67
N VAL A 189 20.36 -14.52 1.50
CA VAL A 189 21.17 -14.92 0.34
C VAL A 189 22.08 -13.78 -0.10
N THR A 190 21.53 -12.58 -0.34
CA THR A 190 22.30 -11.44 -0.83
C THR A 190 23.31 -10.93 0.22
N SER A 191 22.90 -10.83 1.49
CA SER A 191 23.74 -10.29 2.55
C SER A 191 24.77 -11.29 3.09
N ASP A 192 24.37 -12.53 3.40
CA ASP A 192 25.27 -13.49 4.05
C ASP A 192 26.10 -14.30 3.05
N VAL A 193 25.50 -14.71 1.91
CA VAL A 193 26.18 -15.54 0.90
C VAL A 193 26.94 -14.68 -0.10
N GLU A 194 26.25 -13.72 -0.73
CA GLU A 194 26.85 -12.88 -1.78
C GLU A 194 27.62 -11.68 -1.21
N ARG A 195 27.39 -11.32 0.06
CA ARG A 195 28.00 -10.16 0.73
C ARG A 195 27.80 -8.85 -0.02
N LEU A 196 26.64 -8.72 -0.67
CA LEU A 196 26.21 -7.52 -1.36
C LEU A 196 25.23 -6.72 -0.49
N PRO A 197 25.20 -5.40 -0.63
CA PRO A 197 24.14 -4.59 -0.02
C PRO A 197 22.78 -5.02 -0.58
N PHE A 198 21.77 -5.09 0.28
CA PHE A 198 20.44 -5.56 -0.14
C PHE A 198 19.81 -4.53 -1.10
N PRO A 199 19.42 -4.93 -2.32
CA PRO A 199 18.97 -3.99 -3.34
C PRO A 199 17.71 -3.22 -2.90
N LEU A 200 17.65 -1.93 -3.25
CA LEU A 200 16.50 -1.03 -3.06
C LEU A 200 16.05 -0.78 -1.61
N ALA A 201 16.72 -1.37 -0.60
CA ALA A 201 16.40 -1.16 0.81
C ALA A 201 16.41 0.33 1.19
N ALA A 202 17.45 1.04 0.75
CA ALA A 202 17.64 2.46 1.01
C ALA A 202 16.55 3.34 0.35
N VAL A 203 16.08 2.95 -0.84
CA VAL A 203 15.04 3.68 -1.58
C VAL A 203 13.69 3.54 -0.87
N GLN A 204 13.33 2.32 -0.47
CA GLN A 204 12.08 2.06 0.24
C GLN A 204 12.06 2.70 1.64
N ALA A 205 13.16 2.59 2.39
CA ALA A 205 13.30 3.21 3.71
C ALA A 205 13.37 4.75 3.64
N GLY A 206 13.94 5.29 2.56
CA GLY A 206 14.08 6.74 2.35
C GLY A 206 12.75 7.49 2.32
N GLY A 207 11.70 6.91 1.73
CA GLY A 207 10.37 7.52 1.68
C GLY A 207 9.71 7.64 3.06
N ALA A 208 9.71 6.56 3.86
CA ALA A 208 9.17 6.57 5.21
C ALA A 208 10.00 7.48 6.15
N THR A 209 11.32 7.50 5.97
CA THR A 209 12.23 8.36 6.76
C THR A 209 12.04 9.84 6.42
N ALA A 210 11.88 10.18 5.14
CA ALA A 210 11.57 11.55 4.71
C ALA A 210 10.27 12.06 5.34
N LEU A 211 9.24 11.22 5.39
CA LEU A 211 7.96 11.56 6.02
C LEU A 211 8.10 11.72 7.54
N ALA A 212 8.91 10.88 8.20
CA ALA A 212 9.21 11.02 9.62
C ALA A 212 9.93 12.35 9.94
N GLU A 213 10.89 12.75 9.09
CA GLU A 213 11.62 14.03 9.21
C GLU A 213 10.68 15.26 9.11
N THR A 214 9.60 15.17 8.33
CA THR A 214 8.58 16.24 8.30
C THR A 214 7.76 16.33 9.59
N SER A 215 7.64 15.25 10.36
CA SER A 215 7.01 15.28 11.69
C SER A 215 7.94 15.95 12.73
N SER A 216 9.25 15.82 12.56
CA SER A 216 10.26 16.42 13.45
C SER A 216 10.64 17.87 13.11
N LYS A 217 10.01 18.50 12.11
CA LYS A 217 10.28 19.89 11.66
C LYS A 217 11.73 20.14 11.18
N THR A 218 12.42 19.09 10.77
CA THR A 218 13.77 19.19 10.17
C THR A 218 13.63 19.24 8.65
N GLU A 219 13.69 20.43 8.07
CA GLU A 219 13.49 20.63 6.63
C GLU A 219 14.80 20.34 5.86
N GLY A 220 14.86 19.17 5.22
CA GLY A 220 15.98 18.76 4.36
C GLY A 220 15.72 18.92 2.86
N TRP A 221 16.70 18.55 2.04
CA TRP A 221 16.59 18.56 0.57
C TRP A 221 15.44 17.69 0.03
N ARG A 222 15.07 16.64 0.76
CA ARG A 222 13.96 15.72 0.44
C ARG A 222 12.61 16.44 0.35
N TRP A 223 12.38 17.45 1.18
CA TRP A 223 11.16 18.26 1.14
C TRP A 223 11.03 19.05 -0.16
N ARG A 224 12.14 19.57 -0.69
CA ARG A 224 12.17 20.30 -1.97
C ARG A 224 11.82 19.37 -3.12
N ALA A 225 12.43 18.18 -3.17
CA ALA A 225 12.14 17.17 -4.18
C ALA A 225 10.65 16.75 -4.16
N PHE A 226 10.11 16.49 -2.96
CA PHE A 226 8.70 16.17 -2.78
C PHE A 226 7.77 17.29 -3.26
N SER A 227 8.09 18.54 -2.94
CA SER A 227 7.29 19.71 -3.33
C SER A 227 7.27 19.92 -4.85
N ILE A 228 8.42 19.77 -5.51
CA ILE A 228 8.53 19.85 -6.97
C ILE A 228 7.70 18.74 -7.61
N GLY A 229 7.85 17.50 -7.14
CA GLY A 229 7.06 16.35 -7.61
C GLY A 229 5.56 16.57 -7.43
N THR A 230 5.15 17.17 -6.31
CA THR A 230 3.74 17.50 -6.03
C THR A 230 3.18 18.50 -7.04
N VAL A 231 3.92 19.58 -7.34
CA VAL A 231 3.48 20.59 -8.32
C VAL A 231 3.35 19.99 -9.72
N ILE A 232 4.34 19.18 -10.14
CA ILE A 232 4.29 18.47 -11.42
C ILE A 232 3.09 17.52 -11.46
N GLY A 233 2.91 16.71 -10.40
CA GLY A 233 1.82 15.73 -10.31
C GLY A 233 0.43 16.36 -10.32
N VAL A 234 0.24 17.46 -9.57
CA VAL A 234 -1.02 18.22 -9.58
C VAL A 234 -1.29 18.82 -10.96
N SER A 235 -0.25 19.37 -11.62
CA SER A 235 -0.40 19.95 -12.96
C SER A 235 -0.81 18.89 -13.98
N TRP A 236 -0.17 17.72 -13.94
CA TRP A 236 -0.52 16.59 -14.80
C TRP A 236 -1.92 16.04 -14.48
N GLY A 237 -2.24 15.84 -13.20
CA GLY A 237 -3.54 15.37 -12.76
C GLY A 237 -4.68 16.30 -13.18
N LEU A 238 -4.45 17.62 -13.13
CA LEU A 238 -5.41 18.60 -13.61
C LEU A 238 -5.66 18.43 -15.13
N ILE A 239 -4.61 18.28 -15.94
CA ILE A 239 -4.78 18.05 -17.38
C ILE A 239 -5.49 16.71 -17.63
N TYR A 240 -5.01 15.64 -17.01
CA TYR A 240 -5.47 14.27 -17.24
C TYR A 240 -6.91 14.03 -16.78
N VAL A 241 -7.35 14.63 -15.67
CA VAL A 241 -8.68 14.42 -15.10
C VAL A 241 -9.66 15.53 -15.53
N MET A 242 -9.23 16.79 -15.54
CA MET A 242 -10.13 17.92 -15.83
C MET A 242 -10.54 17.95 -17.30
N ILE A 243 -9.65 17.62 -18.24
CA ILE A 243 -9.99 17.62 -19.67
C ILE A 243 -11.09 16.60 -19.98
N PRO A 244 -11.00 15.31 -19.58
CA PRO A 244 -12.08 14.36 -19.80
C PRO A 244 -13.40 14.78 -19.14
N ILE A 245 -13.37 15.29 -17.90
CA ILE A 245 -14.58 15.73 -17.20
C ILE A 245 -15.24 16.90 -17.93
N LEU A 246 -14.48 17.95 -18.24
CA LEU A 246 -15.03 19.12 -18.97
C LEU A 246 -15.49 18.72 -20.37
N SER A 247 -14.73 17.90 -21.08
CA SER A 247 -15.13 17.39 -22.40
C SER A 247 -16.43 16.60 -22.32
N SER A 248 -16.58 15.71 -21.33
CA SER A 248 -17.83 14.96 -21.12
C SER A 248 -19.03 15.84 -20.70
N THR A 249 -18.78 17.04 -20.17
CA THR A 249 -19.85 17.95 -19.74
C THR A 249 -20.24 18.94 -20.85
N PHE A 250 -19.28 19.36 -21.67
CA PHE A 250 -19.47 20.41 -22.69
C PHE A 250 -19.55 19.89 -24.13
N LEU A 251 -19.03 18.68 -24.43
CA LEU A 251 -19.04 18.06 -25.76
C LEU A 251 -20.00 16.86 -25.86
N VAL A 252 -20.97 16.77 -24.93
CA VAL A 252 -22.18 15.97 -25.07
C VAL A 252 -23.26 16.81 -25.74
#